data_AF-A0A947QRT0-F1
#
_entry.id   AF-A0A947QRT0-F1
#
_cell.length_a   1.000
_cell.length_b   1.000
_cell.length_c   1.000
_cell.angle_alpha   90.00
_cell.angle_beta   90.00
_cell.angle_gamma   90.00
#
_symmetry.space_group_name_H-M   'P 1'
#
loop_
_entity.id
_entity.type
_entity.pdbx_description
1 polymer ?
#
loop_
_entity_poly.entity_id
_entity_poly.type
_entity_poly.pdbx_seq_one_letter_code
_entity_poly.pdbx_strand_id
1 'polypeptide(L)'
;MIHPKRYFPKSVRPVSCVKIRKPFDFGKTKHAIDQRRLTNGWNIPSEFEEEIYRLSGGIPGLIKRLCSFVDTYKSLDKKEVLEYPPVEMVLEELVDLFAYFPKSKLQLLGLLDSKGNTISPLLEQAYLGSLSRKCLESSPLLNQVFEYFKEREEDLVSLYEISDLVQRGEFSLWGTYKLIERLKKKLPSNYRLKNVKGKGYILQKA
;
A
#
# COMPACT_ATOMS: atom_id res chain seq x y z
N MET A 1 37.54 2.21 -25.10
CA MET A 1 36.30 1.47 -24.81
C MET A 1 35.64 2.11 -23.60
N ILE A 2 34.63 2.95 -23.81
CA ILE A 2 33.98 3.75 -22.75
C ILE A 2 32.77 2.97 -22.26
N HIS A 3 32.72 2.58 -20.99
CA HIS A 3 31.55 1.94 -20.39
C HIS A 3 30.44 2.98 -20.13
N PRO A 4 29.28 2.91 -20.79
CA PRO A 4 28.17 3.81 -20.52
C PRO A 4 27.31 3.20 -19.40
N LYS A 5 27.81 3.22 -18.17
CA LYS A 5 27.02 2.90 -16.97
C LYS A 5 27.13 4.02 -15.95
N ARG A 6 26.73 5.24 -16.31
CA ARG A 6 26.65 6.38 -15.37
C ARG A 6 25.85 7.60 -15.84
N TYR A 7 24.84 7.43 -16.71
CA TYR A 7 24.03 8.57 -17.18
C TYR A 7 22.73 8.84 -16.40
N PHE A 8 22.38 7.99 -15.43
CA PHE A 8 21.29 8.32 -14.52
C PHE A 8 21.73 7.98 -13.09
N PRO A 9 22.04 8.97 -12.23
CA PRO A 9 21.89 8.74 -10.80
C PRO A 9 20.46 8.22 -10.60
N LYS A 10 20.28 7.16 -9.80
CA LYS A 10 18.95 6.78 -9.28
C LYS A 10 18.35 8.08 -8.76
N SER A 11 17.37 8.62 -9.46
CA SER A 11 16.83 9.92 -9.15
C SER A 11 16.26 9.81 -7.74
N VAL A 12 16.98 10.31 -6.76
CA VAL A 12 16.34 10.90 -5.58
C VAL A 12 15.53 12.03 -6.20
N ARG A 13 14.29 11.73 -6.61
CA ARG A 13 13.37 12.80 -6.98
C ARG A 13 13.26 13.59 -5.70
N PRO A 14 13.75 14.84 -5.65
CA PRO A 14 13.35 15.67 -4.53
C PRO A 14 11.82 15.66 -4.55
N VAL A 15 11.19 15.33 -3.43
CA VAL A 15 9.73 15.49 -3.23
C VAL A 15 9.37 17.00 -3.21
N SER A 16 10.16 17.82 -3.90
CA SER A 16 9.90 19.22 -4.16
C SER A 16 8.67 19.26 -5.06
N CYS A 17 7.54 19.57 -4.43
CA CYS A 17 6.28 19.99 -5.02
C CYS A 17 5.27 18.89 -5.39
N VAL A 18 5.09 17.82 -4.61
CA VAL A 18 3.80 17.10 -4.69
C VAL A 18 2.72 18.02 -4.11
N LYS A 19 2.00 18.75 -4.97
CA LYS A 19 0.86 19.58 -4.57
C LYS A 19 -0.34 18.67 -4.27
N ILE A 20 -0.34 18.09 -3.08
CA ILE A 20 -1.46 17.30 -2.60
C ILE A 20 -2.54 18.28 -2.17
N ARG A 21 -3.67 18.21 -2.86
CA ARG A 21 -4.88 18.92 -2.45
C ARG A 21 -5.56 18.08 -1.38
N LYS A 22 -6.17 18.75 -0.41
CA LYS A 22 -7.06 18.07 0.55
C LYS A 22 -8.10 17.25 -0.23
N PRO A 23 -8.45 16.05 0.27
CA PRO A 23 -9.51 15.25 -0.32
C PRO A 23 -10.80 16.05 -0.43
N PHE A 24 -11.52 15.77 -1.51
CA PHE A 24 -12.83 16.30 -1.75
C PHE A 24 -13.84 15.58 -0.86
N ASP A 25 -14.84 16.31 -0.39
CA ASP A 25 -16.08 15.71 0.06
C ASP A 25 -16.84 15.11 -1.14
N PHE A 26 -17.95 14.42 -0.87
CA PHE A 26 -18.76 13.83 -1.93
C PHE A 26 -19.28 14.88 -2.92
N GLY A 27 -19.75 16.03 -2.44
CA GLY A 27 -20.26 17.10 -3.30
C GLY A 27 -19.22 17.63 -4.29
N LYS A 28 -17.99 17.88 -3.83
CA LYS A 28 -16.85 18.25 -4.68
C LYS A 28 -16.39 17.12 -5.59
N THR A 29 -16.51 15.86 -5.15
CA THR A 29 -16.20 14.70 -5.98
C THR A 29 -17.18 14.61 -7.16
N LYS A 30 -18.48 14.72 -6.88
CA LYS A 30 -19.52 14.78 -7.91
C LYS A 30 -19.28 15.94 -8.87
N HIS A 31 -19.04 17.14 -8.34
CA HIS A 31 -18.71 18.29 -9.18
C HIS A 31 -17.48 18.02 -10.07
N ALA A 32 -16.44 17.38 -9.54
CA ALA A 32 -15.28 17.01 -10.33
C ALA A 32 -15.61 16.00 -11.43
N ILE A 33 -16.48 15.02 -11.17
CA ILE A 33 -16.99 14.06 -12.18
C ILE A 33 -17.77 14.80 -13.27
N ASP A 34 -18.68 15.70 -12.89
CA ASP A 34 -19.46 16.51 -13.84
C ASP A 34 -18.57 17.36 -14.73
N GLN A 35 -17.53 17.99 -14.15
CA GLN A 35 -16.54 18.71 -14.93
C GLN A 35 -15.83 17.79 -15.94
N ARG A 36 -15.53 16.53 -15.59
CA ARG A 36 -14.94 15.58 -16.56
C ARG A 36 -15.90 15.21 -17.68
N ARG A 37 -17.19 15.03 -17.39
CA ARG A 37 -18.22 14.81 -18.41
C ARG A 37 -18.23 15.98 -19.41
N LEU A 38 -18.26 17.20 -18.89
CA LEU A 38 -18.35 18.42 -19.70
C LEU A 38 -17.08 18.73 -20.49
N THR A 39 -15.91 18.64 -19.87
CA THR A 39 -14.65 19.09 -20.50
C THR A 39 -13.98 18.00 -21.33
N ASN A 40 -14.06 16.74 -20.91
CA ASN A 40 -13.35 15.64 -21.55
C ASN A 40 -14.27 14.74 -22.38
N GLY A 41 -15.60 14.93 -22.32
CA GLY A 41 -16.57 14.06 -22.98
C GLY A 41 -16.65 12.65 -22.40
N TRP A 42 -16.14 12.45 -21.18
CA TRP A 42 -16.13 11.12 -20.54
C TRP A 42 -17.55 10.69 -20.17
N ASN A 43 -17.93 9.49 -20.60
CA ASN A 43 -19.23 8.90 -20.31
C ASN A 43 -19.14 8.05 -19.04
N ILE A 44 -19.32 8.73 -17.91
CA ILE A 44 -19.30 8.16 -16.57
C ILE A 44 -20.75 8.07 -16.07
N PRO A 45 -21.34 6.87 -15.97
CA PRO A 45 -22.69 6.70 -15.42
C PRO A 45 -22.80 7.20 -13.97
N SER A 46 -23.96 7.75 -13.62
CA SER A 46 -24.18 8.36 -12.29
C SER A 46 -24.14 7.32 -11.17
N GLU A 47 -24.45 6.06 -11.45
CA GLU A 47 -24.34 4.97 -10.46
C GLU A 47 -22.91 4.78 -9.91
N PHE A 48 -21.88 5.22 -10.65
CA PHE A 48 -20.49 5.09 -10.23
C PHE A 48 -20.01 6.25 -9.35
N GLU A 49 -20.77 7.34 -9.19
CA GLU A 49 -20.31 8.53 -8.46
C GLU A 49 -19.96 8.25 -7.00
N GLU A 50 -20.83 7.53 -6.29
CA GLU A 50 -20.61 7.14 -4.89
C GLU A 50 -19.43 6.18 -4.73
N GLU A 51 -19.32 5.21 -5.65
CA GLU A 51 -18.26 4.22 -5.62
C GLU A 51 -16.90 4.85 -5.93
N ILE A 52 -16.83 5.78 -6.89
CA ILE A 52 -15.61 6.57 -7.16
C ILE A 52 -15.20 7.35 -5.92
N TYR A 53 -16.14 8.00 -5.23
CA TYR A 53 -15.84 8.71 -3.99
C TYR A 53 -15.32 7.76 -2.91
N ARG A 54 -16.00 6.65 -2.69
CA ARG A 54 -15.64 5.62 -1.70
C ARG A 54 -14.25 5.06 -1.95
N LEU A 55 -13.95 4.63 -3.18
CA LEU A 55 -12.67 4.03 -3.55
C LEU A 55 -11.52 5.04 -3.49
N SER A 56 -11.76 6.27 -3.95
CA SER A 56 -10.72 7.32 -3.96
C SER A 56 -10.52 7.99 -2.60
N GLY A 57 -11.45 7.86 -1.66
CA GLY A 57 -11.47 8.67 -0.43
C GLY A 57 -11.59 10.18 -0.70
N GLY A 58 -12.03 10.58 -1.90
CA GLY A 58 -12.04 11.98 -2.32
C GLY A 58 -10.70 12.49 -2.87
N ILE A 59 -9.67 11.65 -3.02
CA ILE A 59 -8.34 12.10 -3.50
C ILE A 59 -8.45 12.52 -4.98
N PRO A 60 -8.19 13.80 -5.35
CA PRO A 60 -8.46 14.30 -6.69
C PRO A 60 -7.69 13.59 -7.80
N GLY A 61 -6.46 13.14 -7.50
CA GLY A 61 -5.65 12.33 -8.38
C GLY A 61 -6.35 11.00 -8.72
N LEU A 62 -6.81 10.27 -7.70
CA LEU A 62 -7.51 9.01 -7.87
C LEU A 62 -8.87 9.18 -8.55
N ILE A 63 -9.66 10.19 -8.17
CA ILE A 63 -10.95 10.48 -8.82
C ILE A 63 -10.76 10.60 -10.33
N LYS A 64 -9.77 11.39 -10.79
CA LYS A 64 -9.48 11.57 -12.22
C LYS A 64 -9.18 10.23 -12.91
N ARG A 65 -8.43 9.34 -12.26
CA ARG A 65 -8.02 8.06 -12.85
C ARG A 65 -9.14 7.04 -12.85
N LEU A 66 -9.96 7.00 -11.80
CA LEU A 66 -11.17 6.17 -11.74
C LEU A 66 -12.21 6.61 -12.78
N CYS A 67 -12.39 7.92 -12.97
CA CYS A 67 -13.25 8.44 -14.05
C CYS A 67 -12.79 7.97 -15.43
N SER A 68 -11.48 8.03 -15.70
CA SER A 68 -10.90 7.54 -16.95
C SER A 68 -11.07 6.03 -17.12
N PHE A 69 -10.96 5.27 -16.03
CA PHE A 69 -11.18 3.83 -16.02
C PHE A 69 -12.63 3.48 -16.34
N VAL A 70 -13.59 4.12 -15.65
CA VAL A 70 -15.02 3.93 -15.91
C VAL A 70 -15.37 4.29 -17.34
N ASP A 71 -14.82 5.39 -17.87
CA ASP A 71 -15.09 5.78 -19.25
C ASP A 71 -14.64 4.68 -20.24
N THR A 72 -13.50 4.04 -19.98
CA THR A 72 -12.91 3.02 -20.85
C THR A 72 -13.59 1.65 -20.71
N TYR A 73 -13.83 1.20 -19.47
CA TYR A 73 -14.21 -0.19 -19.17
C TYR A 73 -15.66 -0.34 -18.70
N LYS A 74 -16.37 0.77 -18.43
CA LYS A 74 -17.74 0.78 -17.91
C LYS A 74 -17.92 -0.09 -16.64
N SER A 75 -16.86 -0.18 -15.84
CA SER A 75 -16.75 -1.03 -14.65
C SER A 75 -15.96 -0.31 -13.55
N LEU A 76 -16.10 -0.79 -12.31
CA LEU A 76 -15.26 -0.44 -11.16
C LEU A 76 -14.85 -1.71 -10.39
N ASP A 77 -14.54 -2.79 -11.10
CA ASP A 77 -13.95 -3.96 -10.45
C ASP A 77 -12.64 -3.56 -9.76
N LYS A 78 -12.54 -3.87 -8.47
CA LYS A 78 -11.43 -3.41 -7.63
C LYS A 78 -10.08 -3.99 -8.08
N LYS A 79 -10.05 -5.23 -8.58
CA LYS A 79 -8.79 -5.86 -9.02
C LYS A 79 -8.31 -5.20 -10.31
N GLU A 80 -9.20 -5.04 -11.27
CA GLU A 80 -8.87 -4.38 -12.55
C GLU A 80 -8.42 -2.92 -12.34
N VAL A 81 -9.08 -2.20 -11.42
CA VAL A 81 -8.71 -0.82 -11.07
C VAL A 81 -7.30 -0.73 -10.48
N LEU A 82 -6.88 -1.70 -9.65
CA LEU A 82 -5.54 -1.71 -9.05
C LEU A 82 -4.45 -2.06 -10.07
N GLU A 83 -4.78 -2.86 -11.08
CA GLU A 83 -3.90 -3.22 -12.18
C GLU A 83 -3.87 -2.15 -13.29
N TYR A 84 -4.76 -1.16 -13.21
CA TYR A 84 -4.81 -0.07 -14.19
C TYR A 84 -3.63 0.90 -14.00
N PRO A 85 -2.69 1.00 -14.97
CA PRO A 85 -1.43 1.72 -14.76
C PRO A 85 -1.57 3.19 -14.32
N PRO A 86 -2.55 3.96 -14.83
CA PRO A 86 -2.76 5.33 -14.38
C PRO A 86 -3.21 5.43 -12.91
N VAL A 87 -3.93 4.44 -12.38
CA VAL A 87 -4.29 4.36 -10.96
C VAL A 87 -3.08 3.92 -10.15
N GLU A 88 -2.38 2.86 -10.58
CA GLU A 88 -1.17 2.36 -9.91
C GLU A 88 -0.14 3.48 -9.70
N MET A 89 0.18 4.26 -10.75
CA MET A 89 1.15 5.35 -10.66
C MET A 89 0.77 6.39 -9.58
N VAL A 90 -0.51 6.74 -9.46
CA VAL A 90 -0.96 7.68 -8.41
C VAL A 90 -0.88 7.03 -7.03
N LEU A 91 -1.22 5.74 -6.92
CA LEU A 91 -1.11 5.00 -5.67
C LEU A 91 0.34 4.89 -5.21
N GLU A 92 1.29 4.62 -6.11
CA GLU A 92 2.73 4.60 -5.80
C GLU A 92 3.22 5.95 -5.28
N GLU A 93 2.87 7.05 -5.97
CA GLU A 93 3.21 8.40 -5.52
C GLU A 93 2.65 8.69 -4.13
N LEU A 94 1.41 8.28 -3.86
CA LEU A 94 0.77 8.48 -2.56
C LEU A 94 1.41 7.62 -1.47
N VAL A 95 1.73 6.37 -1.77
CA VAL A 95 2.40 5.42 -0.88
C VAL A 95 3.78 5.92 -0.49
N ASP A 96 4.53 6.52 -1.41
CA ASP A 96 5.85 7.06 -1.10
C ASP A 96 5.77 8.14 0.00
N LEU A 97 4.71 8.94 0.02
CA LEU A 97 4.50 9.94 1.08
C LEU A 97 4.44 9.32 2.47
N PHE A 98 3.92 8.10 2.61
CA PHE A 98 3.85 7.39 3.89
C PHE A 98 5.24 7.06 4.42
N ALA A 99 6.23 6.90 3.55
CA ALA A 99 7.62 6.68 3.96
C ALA A 99 8.35 7.98 4.34
N TYR A 100 7.98 9.11 3.74
CA TYR A 100 8.68 10.37 3.93
C TYR A 100 8.08 11.29 5.00
N PHE A 101 6.78 11.16 5.30
CA PHE A 101 6.08 12.07 6.18
C PHE A 101 5.55 11.41 7.46
N PRO A 102 5.64 12.09 8.62
CA PRO A 102 5.03 11.62 9.85
C PRO A 102 3.50 11.63 9.75
N LYS A 103 2.86 10.80 10.59
CA LYS A 103 1.39 10.63 10.67
C LYS A 103 0.61 11.95 10.69
N SER A 104 1.08 12.93 11.48
CA SER A 104 0.44 14.26 11.58
C SER A 104 0.41 15.03 10.26
N LYS A 105 1.47 14.92 9.44
CA LYS A 105 1.50 15.52 8.10
C LYS A 105 0.58 14.76 7.15
N LEU A 106 0.56 13.43 7.20
CA LEU A 106 -0.35 12.62 6.36
C LEU A 106 -1.83 12.92 6.66
N GLN A 107 -2.17 13.18 7.93
CA GLN A 107 -3.51 13.65 8.32
C GLN A 107 -3.81 15.06 7.78
N LEU A 108 -2.86 15.99 7.85
CA LEU A 108 -3.02 17.34 7.30
C LEU A 108 -3.25 17.33 5.78
N LEU A 109 -2.58 16.41 5.09
CA LEU A 109 -2.73 16.16 3.66
C LEU A 109 -4.03 15.41 3.33
N GLY A 110 -4.74 14.93 4.36
CA GLY A 110 -5.98 14.18 4.25
C GLY A 110 -5.81 12.77 3.72
N LEU A 111 -4.61 12.19 3.78
CA LEU A 111 -4.39 10.78 3.41
C LEU A 111 -4.79 9.82 4.53
N LEU A 112 -4.82 10.33 5.76
CA LEU A 112 -5.26 9.64 6.96
C LEU A 112 -6.42 10.38 7.63
N ASP A 113 -7.34 9.63 8.22
CA ASP A 113 -8.38 10.15 9.09
C ASP A 113 -7.82 10.56 10.48
N SER A 114 -8.69 11.09 11.36
CA SER A 114 -8.31 11.49 12.71
C SER A 114 -7.82 10.33 13.58
N LYS A 115 -8.21 9.09 13.28
CA LYS A 115 -7.78 7.86 13.96
C LYS A 115 -6.45 7.35 13.40
N GLY A 116 -6.08 7.78 12.20
CA GLY A 116 -4.89 7.35 11.48
C GLY A 116 -5.10 6.27 10.44
N ASN A 117 -6.33 5.98 10.06
CA ASN A 117 -6.65 5.04 8.99
C ASN A 117 -6.61 5.75 7.64
N THR A 118 -6.27 5.03 6.58
CA THR A 118 -6.31 5.56 5.23
C THR A 118 -7.74 5.89 4.81
N ILE A 119 -7.95 7.07 4.24
CA ILE A 119 -9.27 7.50 3.76
C ILE A 119 -9.75 6.77 2.50
N SER A 120 -8.83 6.14 1.77
CA SER A 120 -9.09 5.47 0.50
C SER A 120 -8.79 3.97 0.65
N PRO A 121 -9.76 3.08 0.38
CA PRO A 121 -9.53 1.64 0.37
C PRO A 121 -8.52 1.19 -0.69
N LEU A 122 -8.40 1.93 -1.81
CA LEU A 122 -7.39 1.66 -2.83
C LEU A 122 -5.98 2.02 -2.33
N LEU A 123 -5.85 3.17 -1.66
CA LEU A 123 -4.59 3.58 -1.02
C LEU A 123 -4.19 2.63 0.10
N GLU A 124 -5.14 2.17 0.90
CA GLU A 124 -4.90 1.17 1.94
C GLU A 124 -4.28 -0.10 1.34
N GLN A 125 -4.93 -0.64 0.31
CA GLN A 125 -4.49 -1.87 -0.33
C GLN A 125 -3.14 -1.71 -1.01
N ALA A 126 -2.90 -0.59 -1.70
CA ALA A 126 -1.60 -0.29 -2.30
C ALA A 126 -0.51 -0.12 -1.25
N TYR A 127 -0.80 0.56 -0.12
CA TYR A 127 0.14 0.72 0.98
C TYR A 127 0.49 -0.63 1.61
N LEU A 128 -0.50 -1.47 1.91
CA LEU A 128 -0.27 -2.83 2.42
C LEU A 128 0.53 -3.69 1.44
N GLY A 129 0.23 -3.60 0.14
CA GLY A 129 1.01 -4.27 -0.91
C GLY A 129 2.45 -3.75 -0.97
N SER A 130 2.64 -2.44 -0.85
CA SER A 130 3.97 -1.81 -0.84
C SER A 130 4.79 -2.15 0.39
N LEU A 131 4.14 -2.38 1.53
CA LEU A 131 4.77 -2.80 2.78
C LEU A 131 5.24 -4.25 2.69
N SER A 132 4.42 -5.13 2.10
CA SER A 132 4.87 -6.45 1.64
C SER A 132 6.10 -6.28 0.72
N ARG A 133 6.07 -5.36 -0.27
CA ARG A 133 7.21 -5.08 -1.18
C ARG A 133 8.47 -4.50 -0.50
N LYS A 134 8.33 -3.62 0.50
CA LYS A 134 9.46 -3.03 1.26
C LYS A 134 10.05 -4.00 2.26
N CYS A 135 9.21 -4.87 2.83
CA CYS A 135 9.72 -6.09 3.44
C CYS A 135 10.51 -6.87 2.36
N LEU A 136 9.93 -7.03 1.14
CA LEU A 136 10.50 -7.74 -0.01
C LEU A 136 11.94 -7.36 -0.35
N GLU A 137 12.24 -6.08 -0.39
CA GLU A 137 13.58 -5.57 -0.70
C GLU A 137 14.63 -5.83 0.39
N SER A 138 14.23 -6.22 1.60
CA SER A 138 15.11 -6.20 2.77
C SER A 138 15.72 -7.56 3.15
N SER A 139 15.21 -8.68 2.61
CA SER A 139 15.81 -10.03 2.56
C SER A 139 14.74 -11.03 2.08
N PRO A 140 14.95 -11.80 0.98
CA PRO A 140 14.01 -12.83 0.49
C PRO A 140 13.47 -13.75 1.58
N LEU A 141 14.33 -14.09 2.55
CA LEU A 141 14.01 -14.96 3.67
C LEU A 141 13.03 -14.32 4.67
N LEU A 142 13.21 -13.03 4.98
CA LEU A 142 12.30 -12.31 5.88
C LEU A 142 10.89 -12.22 5.28
N ASN A 143 10.79 -12.20 3.96
CA ASN A 143 9.52 -12.08 3.25
C ASN A 143 8.79 -13.39 3.23
N GLN A 144 9.51 -14.46 2.96
CA GLN A 144 8.95 -15.80 3.04
C GLN A 144 8.35 -16.03 4.42
N VAL A 145 9.05 -15.62 5.48
CA VAL A 145 8.52 -15.70 6.86
C VAL A 145 7.33 -14.76 7.06
N PHE A 146 7.39 -13.52 6.58
CA PHE A 146 6.28 -12.57 6.72
C PHE A 146 5.00 -13.02 6.00
N GLU A 147 5.11 -13.42 4.73
CA GLU A 147 3.97 -13.90 3.94
C GLU A 147 3.41 -15.19 4.56
N TYR A 148 4.26 -16.08 5.08
CA TYR A 148 3.82 -17.27 5.82
C TYR A 148 2.98 -16.93 7.07
N PHE A 149 3.37 -15.88 7.80
CA PHE A 149 2.57 -15.36 8.93
C PHE A 149 1.29 -14.66 8.48
N LYS A 150 1.30 -14.00 7.32
CA LYS A 150 0.16 -13.25 6.78
C LYS A 150 -0.92 -14.18 6.24
N GLU A 151 -0.54 -15.29 5.61
CA GLU A 151 -1.47 -16.37 5.21
C GLU A 151 -2.15 -17.04 6.42
N ARG A 152 -1.53 -16.94 7.60
CA ARG A 152 -1.96 -17.49 8.89
C ARG A 152 -2.21 -16.39 9.91
N GLU A 153 -2.83 -15.29 9.47
CA GLU A 153 -3.15 -14.17 10.36
C GLU A 153 -4.05 -14.68 11.51
N GLU A 154 -3.75 -14.24 12.74
CA GLU A 154 -4.40 -14.70 13.99
C GLU A 154 -4.11 -16.15 14.44
N ASP A 155 -3.50 -16.98 13.59
CA ASP A 155 -3.09 -18.33 13.96
C ASP A 155 -1.76 -18.36 14.74
N LEU A 156 -1.62 -19.38 15.58
CA LEU A 156 -0.36 -19.68 16.28
C LEU A 156 0.59 -20.42 15.35
N VAL A 157 1.69 -19.78 15.00
CA VAL A 157 2.79 -20.38 14.24
C VAL A 157 3.92 -20.74 15.19
N SER A 158 4.31 -22.01 15.22
CA SER A 158 5.40 -22.50 16.05
C SER A 158 6.78 -22.09 15.54
N LEU A 159 7.77 -22.09 16.43
CA LEU A 159 9.17 -21.88 16.04
C LEU A 159 9.69 -22.96 15.08
N TYR A 160 9.18 -24.19 15.21
CA TYR A 160 9.56 -25.31 14.35
C TYR A 160 9.05 -25.11 12.94
N GLU A 161 7.79 -24.70 12.75
CA GLU A 161 7.22 -24.41 11.43
C GLU A 161 8.02 -23.33 10.68
N ILE A 162 8.45 -22.28 11.38
CA ILE A 162 9.28 -21.23 10.78
C ILE A 162 10.69 -21.76 10.50
N SER A 163 11.23 -22.60 11.39
CA SER A 163 12.52 -23.25 11.16
C SER A 163 12.48 -24.11 9.90
N ASP A 164 11.43 -24.91 9.72
CA ASP A 164 11.22 -25.80 8.57
C ASP A 164 11.02 -24.99 7.28
N LEU A 165 10.25 -23.89 7.35
CA LEU A 165 10.07 -22.96 6.24
C LEU A 165 11.40 -22.36 5.74
N VAL A 166 12.29 -22.06 6.67
CA VAL A 166 13.61 -21.44 6.43
C VAL A 166 14.66 -22.48 6.05
N GLN A 167 14.45 -23.76 6.40
CA GLN A 167 15.44 -24.81 6.21
C GLN A 167 15.42 -25.40 4.79
N ARG A 168 16.36 -24.86 4.00
CA ARG A 168 17.27 -25.69 3.20
C ARG A 168 18.54 -26.04 4.00
N GLY A 169 18.40 -26.59 5.21
CA GLY A 169 19.46 -27.36 5.89
C GLY A 169 20.41 -26.67 6.90
N GLU A 170 20.46 -25.34 7.08
CA GLU A 170 21.54 -24.72 7.89
C GLU A 170 21.11 -23.75 9.02
N PHE A 171 19.82 -23.53 9.25
CA PHE A 171 19.36 -22.60 10.29
C PHE A 171 19.06 -23.30 11.61
N SER A 172 19.73 -22.90 12.70
CA SER A 172 19.42 -23.32 14.06
C SER A 172 18.17 -22.60 14.61
N LEU A 173 17.51 -23.17 15.63
CA LEU A 173 16.39 -22.53 16.33
C LEU A 173 16.74 -21.11 16.83
N TRP A 174 18.00 -20.88 17.20
CA TRP A 174 18.50 -19.56 17.56
C TRP A 174 18.53 -18.60 16.37
N GLY A 175 18.94 -19.08 15.19
CA GLY A 175 18.87 -18.34 13.93
C GLY A 175 17.43 -17.95 13.59
N THR A 176 16.48 -18.88 13.75
CA THR A 176 15.04 -18.64 13.57
C THR A 176 14.53 -17.57 14.52
N TYR A 177 14.93 -17.62 15.80
CA TYR A 177 14.59 -16.58 16.77
C TYR A 177 15.11 -15.20 16.34
N LYS A 178 16.38 -15.11 15.91
CA LYS A 178 16.97 -13.85 15.42
C LYS A 178 16.31 -13.35 14.15
N LEU A 179 15.86 -14.24 13.28
CA LEU A 179 15.11 -13.90 12.07
C LEU A 179 13.76 -13.26 12.42
N ILE A 180 13.03 -13.85 13.36
CA ILE A 180 11.74 -13.30 13.85
C ILE A 180 11.95 -11.94 14.54
N GLU A 181 13.01 -11.78 15.33
CA GLU A 181 13.34 -10.49 15.94
C GLU A 181 13.69 -9.41 14.89
N ARG A 182 14.34 -9.78 13.80
CA ARG A 182 14.57 -8.86 12.65
C ARG A 182 13.26 -8.54 11.94
N LEU A 183 12.38 -9.52 11.77
CA LEU A 183 11.06 -9.33 11.18
C LEU A 183 10.23 -8.36 12.02
N LYS A 184 10.14 -8.55 13.34
CA LYS A 184 9.41 -7.66 14.26
C LYS A 184 9.78 -6.17 14.10
N LYS A 185 11.07 -5.88 13.90
CA LYS A 185 11.58 -4.50 13.71
C LYS A 185 11.19 -3.89 12.37
N LYS A 186 10.83 -4.72 11.40
CA LYS A 186 10.49 -4.35 10.03
C LYS A 186 9.01 -4.55 9.73
N LEU A 187 8.23 -5.04 10.70
CA LEU A 187 6.80 -5.21 10.53
C LEU A 187 6.16 -3.85 10.24
N PRO A 188 5.17 -3.83 9.33
CA PRO A 188 4.33 -2.65 9.15
C PRO A 188 3.65 -2.23 10.45
N SER A 189 3.37 -0.95 10.62
CA SER A 189 2.79 -0.40 11.87
C SER A 189 1.40 -0.96 12.22
N ASN A 190 0.69 -1.53 11.25
CA ASN A 190 -0.60 -2.18 11.43
C ASN A 190 -0.50 -3.66 11.77
N TYR A 191 0.71 -4.20 11.93
CA TYR A 191 0.95 -5.59 12.31
C TYR A 191 1.85 -5.67 13.53
N ARG A 192 1.60 -6.65 14.39
CA ARG A 192 2.48 -7.01 15.50
C ARG A 192 2.60 -8.52 15.63
N LEU A 193 3.79 -9.00 15.96
CA LEU A 193 4.01 -10.39 16.34
C LEU A 193 3.97 -10.52 17.86
N LYS A 194 2.92 -11.18 18.37
CA LYS A 194 2.80 -11.54 19.78
C LYS A 194 3.50 -12.87 20.03
N ASN A 195 4.46 -12.89 20.96
CA ASN A 195 5.05 -14.15 21.41
C ASN A 195 4.08 -14.86 22.37
N VAL A 196 3.85 -16.15 22.13
CA VAL A 196 3.16 -17.05 23.05
C VAL A 196 4.21 -17.95 23.67
N LYS A 197 4.50 -17.73 24.97
CA LYS A 197 5.60 -18.36 25.70
C LYS A 197 5.62 -19.88 25.50
N GLY A 198 6.73 -20.39 24.98
CA GLY A 198 6.96 -21.81 24.74
C GLY A 198 6.16 -22.44 23.59
N LYS A 199 5.32 -21.67 22.88
CA LYS A 199 4.46 -22.19 21.81
C LYS A 199 4.79 -21.63 20.43
N GLY A 200 5.06 -20.33 20.33
CA GLY A 200 5.32 -19.70 19.03
C GLY A 200 4.97 -18.22 18.97
N TYR A 201 4.50 -17.78 17.81
CA TYR A 201 4.14 -16.40 17.53
C TYR A 201 2.81 -16.31 16.80
N ILE A 202 2.06 -15.25 17.08
CA ILE A 202 0.82 -14.92 16.38
C ILE A 202 1.00 -13.56 15.72
N LEU A 203 0.71 -13.47 14.43
CA LEU A 203 0.59 -12.19 13.73
C LEU A 203 -0.80 -11.60 14.01
N GLN A 204 -0.85 -10.39 14.54
CA GLN A 204 -2.08 -9.67 14.83
C GLN A 204 -2.08 -8.33 14.11
N LYS A 205 -3.26 -7.86 13.70
CA LYS A 205 -3.44 -6.44 13.39
C LYS A 205 -3.25 -5.61 14.66
N ALA A 206 -2.48 -4.53 14.54
CA ALA A 206 -2.12 -3.64 15.65
C ALA A 206 -3.25 -2.68 16.02
#